data_AF-A0AAD4N6V4-F1
#
_entry.id   AF-A0AAD4N6V4-F1
#
_cell.length_a   1.000
_cell.length_b   1.000
_cell.length_c   1.000
_cell.angle_alpha   90.00
_cell.angle_beta   90.00
_cell.angle_gamma   90.00
#
_symmetry.space_group_name_H-M   'P 1'
#
loop_
_entity.id
_entity.type
_entity.pdbx_description
1 polymer ?
#
loop_
_entity_poly.entity_id
_entity_poly.type
_entity_poly.pdbx_seq_one_letter_code
_entity_poly.pdbx_strand_id
1 'polypeptide(L)'
;MRTGTTAAILMSVPNLPFCRIGQRFIHNYILYVCHQFAPNQRGFKPFSCVVRNQANANLVSRNSVYDDGSFLYKCIAEENSLTYQAINCIVDNMHINPGNSVRHRKTEFSCQMDGETLKRVEKRALHDFCKTAKINIDSSRESKCPGMSVGVVTSHFGNGTEVVYDTKQRIVVV
;
A
#
# COMPACT_ATOMS: atom_id res chain seq x y z
N MET A 1 -29.13 29.41 -6.09
CA MET A 1 -27.97 28.57 -6.45
C MET A 1 -27.69 27.65 -5.26
N ARG A 2 -28.02 26.36 -5.38
CA ARG A 2 -27.81 25.37 -4.31
C ARG A 2 -26.39 24.82 -4.44
N THR A 3 -25.52 25.17 -3.50
CA THR A 3 -24.21 24.54 -3.32
C THR A 3 -24.44 23.14 -2.75
N GLY A 4 -24.29 22.13 -3.60
CA GLY A 4 -24.31 20.73 -3.18
C GLY A 4 -23.04 20.43 -2.40
N THR A 5 -23.20 20.22 -1.09
CA THR A 5 -22.16 19.73 -0.21
C THR A 5 -21.83 18.29 -0.63
N THR A 6 -20.70 18.09 -1.30
CA THR A 6 -20.13 16.76 -1.54
C THR A 6 -19.69 16.19 -0.20
N ALA A 7 -20.60 15.45 0.44
CA ALA A 7 -20.26 14.61 1.57
C ALA A 7 -19.17 13.63 1.11
N ALA A 8 -17.96 13.79 1.65
CA ALA A 8 -16.95 12.75 1.60
C ALA A 8 -17.51 11.55 2.36
N ILE A 9 -18.09 10.61 1.62
CA ILE A 9 -18.49 9.31 2.15
C ILE A 9 -17.18 8.62 2.54
N LEU A 10 -16.79 8.75 3.82
CA LEU A 10 -16.03 7.72 4.50
C LEU A 10 -16.79 6.42 4.25
N MET A 11 -16.30 5.61 3.31
CA MET A 11 -16.93 4.35 2.93
C MET A 11 -16.82 3.39 4.11
N SER A 12 -17.75 3.50 5.05
CA SER A 12 -18.08 2.41 5.96
C SER A 12 -18.32 1.18 5.09
N VAL A 13 -17.64 0.07 5.41
CA VAL A 13 -17.84 -1.22 4.73
C VAL A 13 -19.34 -1.44 4.56
N PRO A 14 -19.86 -1.61 3.33
CA PRO A 14 -21.30 -1.69 3.09
C PRO A 14 -21.89 -2.82 3.92
N ASN A 15 -23.18 -2.71 4.28
CA ASN A 15 -23.88 -3.78 4.99
C ASN A 15 -23.75 -5.11 4.22
N LEU A 16 -22.83 -5.96 4.69
CA LEU A 16 -22.22 -7.05 3.95
C LEU A 16 -23.21 -8.12 3.44
N PRO A 17 -24.27 -8.52 4.16
CA PRO A 17 -25.16 -9.60 3.72
C PRO A 17 -26.13 -9.23 2.58
N PHE A 18 -26.30 -7.93 2.25
CA PHE A 18 -27.29 -7.49 1.26
C PHE A 18 -26.67 -6.64 0.14
N CYS A 19 -25.50 -7.04 -0.36
CA CYS A 19 -24.89 -6.34 -1.47
C CYS A 19 -25.69 -6.50 -2.78
N ARG A 20 -25.76 -5.42 -3.56
CA ARG A 20 -26.32 -5.46 -4.92
C ARG A 20 -25.24 -5.98 -5.87
N ILE A 21 -25.55 -6.95 -6.73
CA ILE A 21 -24.58 -7.50 -7.69
C ILE A 21 -23.96 -6.36 -8.50
N GLY A 22 -22.63 -6.34 -8.59
CA GLY A 22 -21.88 -5.26 -9.25
C GLY A 22 -21.64 -4.01 -8.40
N GLN A 23 -22.22 -3.92 -7.19
CA GLN A 23 -21.89 -2.87 -6.21
C GLN A 23 -20.41 -2.94 -5.88
N ARG A 24 -19.77 -1.77 -5.82
CA ARG A 24 -18.34 -1.64 -5.60
C ARG A 24 -18.06 -0.76 -4.40
N PHE A 25 -16.98 -1.07 -3.70
CA PHE A 25 -16.38 -0.16 -2.73
C PHE A 25 -14.89 -0.42 -2.69
N ILE A 26 -14.16 0.57 -2.16
CA ILE A 26 -12.73 0.45 -1.97
C ILE A 26 -12.48 0.39 -0.47
N HIS A 27 -11.68 -0.58 -0.05
CA HIS A 27 -11.23 -0.70 1.33
C HIS A 27 -9.79 -1.19 1.32
N ASN A 28 -8.93 -0.54 2.11
CA ASN A 28 -7.54 -0.93 2.28
C ASN A 28 -6.79 -1.12 0.95
N TYR A 29 -6.94 -0.18 0.01
CA TYR A 29 -6.34 -0.24 -1.34
C TYR A 29 -6.83 -1.40 -2.23
N ILE A 30 -7.91 -2.08 -1.85
CA ILE A 30 -8.54 -3.14 -2.64
C ILE A 30 -9.92 -2.69 -3.10
N LEU A 31 -10.18 -2.82 -4.40
CA LEU A 31 -11.51 -2.68 -4.97
C LEU A 31 -12.27 -4.00 -4.81
N TYR A 32 -13.37 -3.94 -4.08
CA TYR A 32 -14.31 -5.04 -3.92
C TYR A 32 -15.48 -4.90 -4.87
N VAL A 33 -15.96 -6.04 -5.38
CA VAL A 33 -17.16 -6.11 -6.21
C VAL A 33 -18.09 -7.18 -5.66
N CYS A 34 -19.37 -6.84 -5.48
CA CYS A 34 -20.38 -7.81 -5.08
C CYS A 34 -20.63 -8.82 -6.20
N HIS A 35 -20.49 -10.10 -5.88
CA HIS A 35 -20.68 -11.23 -6.78
C HIS A 35 -21.71 -12.21 -6.22
N GLN A 36 -22.39 -12.93 -7.10
CA GLN A 36 -23.24 -14.06 -6.74
C GLN A 36 -22.46 -15.36 -6.91
N PHE A 37 -22.18 -16.04 -5.80
CA PHE A 37 -21.41 -17.28 -5.78
C PHE A 37 -22.30 -18.51 -6.00
N ALA A 38 -23.53 -18.45 -5.49
CA ALA A 38 -24.57 -19.47 -5.66
C ALA A 38 -25.96 -18.80 -5.60
N PRO A 39 -27.06 -19.51 -5.91
CA PRO A 39 -28.41 -18.94 -5.85
C PRO A 39 -28.73 -18.19 -4.54
N ASN A 40 -28.20 -18.71 -3.43
CA ASN A 40 -28.41 -18.20 -2.08
C ASN A 40 -27.12 -17.71 -1.41
N GLN A 41 -26.06 -17.46 -2.19
CA GLN A 41 -24.78 -16.98 -1.67
C GLN A 41 -24.31 -15.75 -2.43
N ARG A 42 -24.09 -14.65 -1.69
CA ARG A 42 -23.59 -13.39 -2.22
C ARG A 42 -22.50 -12.87 -1.32
N GLY A 43 -21.58 -12.13 -1.91
CA GLY A 43 -20.41 -11.70 -1.20
C GLY A 43 -19.62 -10.67 -1.97
N PHE A 44 -18.59 -10.16 -1.34
CA PHE A 44 -17.66 -9.24 -1.98
C PHE A 44 -16.37 -9.97 -2.32
N LYS A 45 -16.02 -9.93 -3.60
CA LYS A 45 -14.76 -10.47 -4.11
C LYS A 45 -13.76 -9.35 -4.36
N PRO A 46 -12.50 -9.49 -3.90
CA PRO A 46 -11.40 -8.63 -4.33
C PRO A 46 -11.24 -8.68 -5.86
N PHE A 47 -11.35 -7.53 -6.52
CA PHE A 47 -11.32 -7.46 -7.98
C PHE A 47 -9.98 -6.93 -8.50
N SER A 48 -9.46 -5.86 -7.90
CA SER A 48 -8.25 -5.16 -8.34
C SER A 48 -7.70 -4.33 -7.18
N CYS A 49 -6.39 -4.05 -7.19
CA CYS A 49 -5.81 -3.09 -6.25
C CYS A 49 -6.06 -1.67 -6.77
N VAL A 50 -5.98 -0.67 -5.90
CA VAL A 50 -6.10 0.73 -6.28
C VAL A 50 -4.95 1.54 -5.73
N VAL A 51 -4.53 2.56 -6.47
CA VAL A 51 -3.37 3.39 -6.11
C VAL A 51 -3.64 4.29 -4.89
N ARG A 52 -4.92 4.53 -4.58
CA ARG A 52 -5.38 5.37 -3.46
C ARG A 52 -6.68 4.81 -2.89
N ASN A 53 -6.89 4.95 -1.60
CA ASN A 53 -8.11 4.48 -0.91
C ASN A 53 -9.30 5.44 -1.14
N GLN A 54 -9.69 5.67 -2.40
CA GLN A 54 -10.71 6.65 -2.82
C GLN A 54 -11.53 6.11 -4.00
N ALA A 55 -12.81 6.47 -4.09
CA ALA A 55 -13.78 5.96 -5.09
C ALA A 55 -13.31 5.99 -6.55
N ASN A 56 -12.53 7.01 -6.91
CA ASN A 56 -12.09 7.29 -8.28
C ASN A 56 -10.58 7.01 -8.50
N ALA A 57 -9.98 6.19 -7.65
CA ALA A 57 -8.57 5.84 -7.78
C ALA A 57 -8.32 4.98 -9.03
N ASN A 58 -7.13 5.15 -9.62
CA ASN A 58 -6.68 4.30 -10.72
C ASN A 58 -6.56 2.85 -10.25
N LEU A 59 -6.99 1.94 -11.12
CA LEU A 59 -6.95 0.51 -10.88
C LEU A 59 -5.57 -0.05 -11.26
N VAL A 60 -5.09 -0.98 -10.45
CA VAL A 60 -3.91 -1.80 -10.73
C VAL A 60 -4.41 -3.22 -10.95
N SER A 61 -4.26 -3.71 -12.18
CA SER A 61 -4.72 -5.04 -12.58
C SER A 61 -4.10 -6.14 -11.70
N ARG A 62 -4.83 -7.24 -11.53
CA ARG A 62 -4.34 -8.43 -10.82
C ARG A 62 -3.01 -8.89 -11.43
N ASN A 63 -2.04 -9.22 -10.58
CA ASN A 63 -0.67 -9.63 -10.92
C ASN A 63 0.15 -8.60 -11.73
N SER A 64 -0.30 -7.36 -11.83
CA SER A 64 0.45 -6.27 -12.47
C SER A 64 1.24 -5.43 -11.47
N VAL A 65 2.14 -4.61 -12.00
CA VAL A 65 2.93 -3.66 -11.23
C VAL A 65 2.50 -2.22 -11.52
N TYR A 66 2.73 -1.34 -10.55
CA TYR A 66 2.46 0.09 -10.64
C TYR A 66 3.62 0.88 -10.04
N ASP A 67 4.11 1.86 -10.79
CA ASP A 67 5.18 2.76 -10.36
C ASP A 67 4.56 4.12 -9.97
N ASP A 68 4.78 4.54 -8.73
CA ASP A 68 4.30 5.84 -8.23
C ASP A 68 5.41 6.93 -8.17
N GLY A 69 6.62 6.60 -8.65
CA GLY A 69 7.82 7.41 -8.62
C GLY A 69 8.64 7.30 -7.33
N SER A 70 8.10 6.70 -6.27
CA SER A 70 8.81 6.45 -5.00
C SER A 70 8.95 4.98 -4.66
N PHE A 71 8.00 4.15 -5.09
CA PHE A 71 7.97 2.72 -4.92
C PHE A 71 7.40 2.03 -6.15
N LEU A 72 7.89 0.83 -6.41
CA LEU A 72 7.24 -0.09 -7.34
C LEU A 72 6.30 -0.98 -6.53
N TYR A 73 5.01 -0.93 -6.85
CA TYR A 73 3.96 -1.73 -6.25
C TYR A 73 3.63 -2.94 -7.10
N LYS A 74 3.19 -4.02 -6.45
CA LYS A 74 2.59 -5.19 -7.09
C LYS A 74 1.23 -5.46 -6.50
N CYS A 75 0.26 -5.73 -7.38
CA CYS A 75 -1.04 -6.24 -7.00
C CYS A 75 -1.02 -7.77 -7.10
N ILE A 76 -0.80 -8.46 -5.99
CA ILE A 76 -0.64 -9.91 -5.94
C ILE A 76 -2.04 -10.53 -5.79
N ALA A 77 -2.39 -11.43 -6.71
CA ALA A 77 -3.65 -12.15 -6.65
C ALA A 77 -3.42 -13.60 -6.27
N GLU A 78 -4.13 -14.06 -5.24
CA GLU A 78 -4.25 -15.47 -4.90
C GLU A 78 -5.70 -15.92 -5.21
N GLU A 79 -6.07 -17.13 -4.79
CA GLU A 79 -7.38 -17.72 -5.10
C GLU A 79 -8.54 -16.85 -4.59
N ASN A 80 -8.49 -16.47 -3.31
CA ASN A 80 -9.53 -15.71 -2.62
C ASN A 80 -9.06 -14.35 -2.08
N SER A 81 -7.79 -13.99 -2.27
CA SER A 81 -7.19 -12.78 -1.70
C SER A 81 -6.54 -11.89 -2.77
N LEU A 82 -6.34 -10.63 -2.40
CA LEU A 82 -5.59 -9.66 -3.17
C LEU A 82 -4.75 -8.80 -2.23
N THR A 83 -3.45 -8.70 -2.53
CA THR A 83 -2.50 -7.92 -1.73
C THR A 83 -1.87 -6.83 -2.59
N TYR A 84 -1.97 -5.58 -2.16
CA TYR A 84 -1.28 -4.43 -2.72
C TYR A 84 -0.06 -4.10 -1.86
N GLN A 85 1.14 -4.36 -2.38
CA GLN A 85 2.37 -4.15 -1.61
C GLN A 85 3.48 -3.55 -2.46
N ALA A 86 4.30 -2.71 -1.84
CA ALA A 86 5.53 -2.24 -2.46
C ALA A 86 6.57 -3.37 -2.49
N ILE A 87 7.21 -3.56 -3.64
CA ILE A 87 8.24 -4.58 -3.87
C ILE A 87 9.65 -3.97 -4.01
N ASN A 88 9.75 -2.68 -4.37
CA ASN A 88 11.00 -1.94 -4.47
C ASN A 88 10.81 -0.48 -4.05
N CYS A 89 11.89 0.15 -3.59
CA CYS A 89 11.98 1.61 -3.51
C CYS A 89 12.58 2.14 -4.81
N ILE A 90 12.18 3.34 -5.22
CA ILE A 90 12.67 4.00 -6.43
C ILE A 90 13.41 5.28 -6.04
N VAL A 91 14.61 5.46 -6.58
CA VAL A 91 15.44 6.67 -6.44
C VAL A 91 16.11 6.95 -7.77
N ASP A 92 15.90 8.15 -8.34
CA ASP A 92 16.48 8.55 -9.62
C ASP A 92 16.27 7.49 -10.73
N ASN A 93 15.05 6.92 -10.81
CA ASN A 93 14.66 5.80 -11.71
C ASN A 93 15.39 4.47 -11.48
N MET A 94 16.18 4.34 -10.41
CA MET A 94 16.78 3.07 -10.00
C MET A 94 15.90 2.36 -8.99
N HIS A 95 15.68 1.06 -9.22
CA HIS A 95 14.97 0.19 -8.29
C HIS A 95 15.95 -0.34 -7.25
N ILE A 96 15.66 -0.08 -5.99
CA ILE A 96 16.41 -0.58 -4.84
C ILE A 96 15.59 -1.73 -4.25
N ASN A 97 16.16 -2.93 -4.23
CA ASN A 97 15.54 -4.07 -3.57
C ASN A 97 15.47 -3.84 -2.04
N PRO A 98 14.46 -4.42 -1.36
CA PRO A 98 14.41 -4.38 0.10
C PRO A 98 15.69 -4.96 0.72
N GLY A 99 16.20 -4.30 1.76
CA GLY A 99 17.47 -4.62 2.42
C GLY A 99 18.70 -3.97 1.78
N ASN A 100 18.59 -3.43 0.57
CA ASN A 100 19.71 -2.79 -0.11
C ASN A 100 19.74 -1.27 0.11
N SER A 101 20.93 -0.69 -0.06
CA SER A 101 21.14 0.75 -0.12
C SER A 101 21.95 1.15 -1.35
N VAL A 102 21.74 2.38 -1.80
CA VAL A 102 22.54 3.03 -2.84
C VAL A 102 23.01 4.37 -2.30
N ARG A 103 24.22 4.75 -2.70
CA ARG A 103 24.78 6.04 -2.30
C ARG A 103 25.02 6.89 -3.54
N HIS A 104 24.47 8.11 -3.50
CA HIS A 104 24.72 9.13 -4.50
C HIS A 104 25.30 10.37 -3.82
N ARG A 105 26.58 10.66 -4.07
CA ARG A 105 27.33 11.77 -3.46
C ARG A 105 27.29 11.73 -1.92
N LYS A 106 26.69 12.76 -1.30
CA LYS A 106 26.55 12.92 0.15
C LYS A 106 25.24 12.33 0.71
N THR A 107 24.47 11.65 -0.14
CA THR A 107 23.18 11.07 0.22
C THR A 107 23.22 9.56 0.08
N GLU A 108 22.78 8.85 1.10
CA GLU A 108 22.53 7.42 1.09
C GLU A 108 21.02 7.19 1.11
N PHE A 109 20.54 6.35 0.20
CA PHE A 109 19.17 5.90 0.17
C PHE A 109 19.13 4.42 0.51
N SER A 110 18.27 4.02 1.44
CA SER A 110 18.08 2.62 1.79
C SER A 110 16.62 2.24 1.67
N CYS A 111 16.38 1.02 1.18
CA CYS A 111 15.05 0.43 1.10
C CYS A 111 14.92 -0.61 2.20
N GLN A 112 14.08 -0.36 3.20
CA GLN A 112 13.98 -1.19 4.40
C GLN A 112 12.58 -1.76 4.51
N MET A 113 12.47 -3.06 4.84
CA MET A 113 11.20 -3.64 5.24
C MET A 113 10.86 -3.19 6.66
N ASP A 114 9.62 -2.78 6.88
CA ASP A 114 9.01 -2.56 8.18
C ASP A 114 7.64 -3.25 8.22
N GLY A 115 7.62 -4.47 8.75
CA GLY A 115 6.46 -5.36 8.65
C GLY A 115 6.11 -5.65 7.18
N GLU A 116 4.89 -5.29 6.79
CA GLU A 116 4.36 -5.49 5.42
C GLU A 116 4.61 -4.27 4.50
N THR A 117 5.22 -3.20 5.03
CA THR A 117 5.50 -1.97 4.28
C THR A 117 7.00 -1.84 3.97
N LEU A 118 7.31 -1.20 2.85
CA LEU A 118 8.64 -0.65 2.58
C LEU A 118 8.78 0.78 3.08
N LYS A 119 9.96 1.09 3.62
CA LYS A 119 10.43 2.42 3.95
C LYS A 119 11.60 2.78 3.05
N ARG A 120 11.51 3.93 2.38
CA ARG A 120 12.64 4.57 1.72
C ARG A 120 13.23 5.60 2.69
N VAL A 121 14.44 5.32 3.18
CA VAL A 121 15.16 6.20 4.10
C VAL A 121 16.26 6.92 3.34
N GLU A 122 16.20 8.24 3.35
CA GLU A 122 17.24 9.13 2.82
C GLU A 122 18.07 9.67 3.99
N LYS A 123 19.38 9.41 3.97
CA LYS A 123 20.35 9.98 4.91
C LYS A 123 21.29 10.90 4.15
N ARG A 124 21.26 12.20 4.45
CA ARG A 124 22.09 13.21 3.77
C ARG A 124 23.04 13.89 4.74
N ALA A 125 24.33 13.87 4.41
CA ALA A 125 25.34 14.67 5.08
C ALA A 125 25.28 16.12 4.59
N LEU A 126 25.04 17.04 5.53
CA LEU A 126 24.98 18.49 5.30
C LEU A 126 26.37 19.14 5.35
N HIS A 127 27.35 18.46 5.95
CA HIS A 127 28.74 18.93 6.01
C HIS A 127 29.74 17.81 5.72
N ASP A 128 30.92 18.16 5.21
CA ASP A 128 31.96 17.21 4.75
C ASP A 128 32.57 16.34 5.85
N PHE A 129 32.48 16.77 7.11
CA PHE A 129 32.95 15.98 8.25
C PHE A 129 31.97 14.89 8.71
N CYS A 130 30.70 14.93 8.26
CA CYS A 130 29.75 13.84 8.51
C CYS A 130 29.93 12.73 7.47
N LYS A 131 30.27 11.51 7.92
CA LYS A 131 30.36 10.32 7.06
C LYS A 131 29.09 9.48 7.18
N THR A 132 28.42 9.21 6.06
CA THR A 132 27.21 8.38 6.00
C THR A 132 27.45 6.89 6.29
N ALA A 133 28.68 6.39 6.09
CA ALA A 133 28.98 4.96 6.05
C ALA A 133 29.04 4.21 7.41
N LYS A 134 28.69 4.83 8.55
CA LYS A 134 28.84 4.21 9.89
C LYS A 134 27.71 4.59 10.87
N ILE A 135 26.47 4.62 10.41
CA ILE A 135 25.33 5.00 11.26
C ILE A 135 24.30 3.87 11.28
N ASN A 136 24.50 2.93 12.22
CA ASN A 136 23.50 1.94 12.60
C ASN A 136 22.38 2.63 13.38
N ILE A 137 21.13 2.34 13.02
CA ILE A 137 19.95 3.04 13.54
C ILE A 137 19.64 2.62 15.00
N ASP A 138 20.20 1.48 15.47
CA ASP A 138 19.96 0.94 16.81
C ASP A 138 20.94 1.38 17.91
N SER A 139 22.02 2.09 17.58
CA SER A 139 22.98 2.54 18.58
C SER A 139 22.62 3.94 19.08
N SER A 140 21.82 3.99 20.15
CA SER A 140 21.36 5.18 20.87
C SER A 140 22.46 6.12 21.43
N ARG A 141 23.74 5.89 21.10
CA ARG A 141 24.89 6.70 21.55
C ARG A 141 25.96 7.01 20.50
N GLU A 142 25.92 6.41 19.31
CA GLU A 142 26.87 6.73 18.23
C GLU A 142 26.09 7.14 16.98
N SER A 143 26.26 8.41 16.54
CA SER A 143 25.93 8.97 15.21
C SER A 143 25.03 10.22 15.15
N LYS A 144 24.86 10.99 16.23
CA LYS A 144 24.34 12.36 16.08
C LYS A 144 25.43 13.28 15.53
N CYS A 145 25.80 13.10 14.26
CA CYS A 145 26.48 14.18 13.55
C CYS A 145 25.45 15.30 13.40
N PRO A 146 25.65 16.50 13.99
CA PRO A 146 24.68 17.59 13.94
C PRO A 146 24.43 18.11 12.51
N GLY A 147 25.17 17.61 11.51
CA GLY A 147 24.95 17.87 10.09
C GLY A 147 24.37 16.69 9.32
N MET A 148 23.48 15.88 9.89
CA MET A 148 22.78 14.80 9.16
C MET A 148 21.29 15.09 9.06
N SER A 149 20.75 15.09 7.85
CA SER A 149 19.31 15.10 7.58
C SER A 149 18.84 13.68 7.31
N VAL A 150 17.70 13.30 7.89
CA VAL A 150 17.06 11.99 7.65
C VAL A 150 15.63 12.22 7.17
N GLY A 151 15.35 11.78 5.95
CA GLY A 151 14.00 11.71 5.40
C GLY A 151 13.51 10.27 5.37
N VAL A 152 12.25 10.04 5.70
CA VAL A 152 11.63 8.72 5.61
C VAL A 152 10.32 8.85 4.85
N VAL A 153 10.19 8.06 3.80
CA VAL A 153 8.92 7.87 3.08
C VAL A 153 8.50 6.43 3.29
N THR A 154 7.25 6.21 3.69
CA THR A 154 6.70 4.86 3.92
C THR A 154 5.70 4.56 2.82
N SER A 155 5.82 3.36 2.25
CA SER A 155 4.88 2.84 1.26
C SER A 155 3.54 2.48 1.89
N HIS A 156 2.50 2.48 1.07
CA HIS A 156 1.20 1.90 1.41
C HIS A 156 1.22 0.37 1.35
N PHE A 157 0.31 -0.24 2.11
CA PHE A 157 0.02 -1.66 2.05
C PHE A 157 -1.50 -1.85 2.08
N GLY A 158 -1.98 -2.83 1.35
CA GLY A 158 -3.38 -3.21 1.28
C GLY A 158 -3.53 -4.72 1.19
N ASN A 159 -4.49 -5.26 1.90
CA ASN A 159 -4.88 -6.66 1.81
C ASN A 159 -6.40 -6.75 1.87
N GLY A 160 -6.95 -7.65 1.07
CA GLY A 160 -8.36 -7.93 1.04
C GLY A 160 -8.65 -9.36 0.66
N THR A 161 -9.51 -9.99 1.45
CA THR A 161 -9.99 -11.36 1.20
C THR A 161 -11.45 -11.35 0.82
N GLU A 162 -11.86 -12.36 0.05
CA GLU A 162 -13.25 -12.61 -0.30
C GLU A 162 -14.10 -12.81 0.95
N VAL A 163 -15.35 -12.36 0.91
CA VAL A 163 -16.30 -12.62 1.99
C VAL A 163 -17.63 -13.01 1.40
N VAL A 164 -18.10 -14.21 1.73
CA VAL A 164 -19.35 -14.79 1.21
C VAL A 164 -20.35 -15.02 2.33
N TYR A 165 -21.59 -14.58 2.11
CA TYR A 165 -22.72 -14.74 3.01
C TYR A 165 -23.76 -15.68 2.42
N ASP A 166 -24.32 -16.55 3.26
CA ASP A 166 -25.54 -17.31 2.96
C ASP A 166 -26.82 -16.52 3.32
N THR A 167 -27.99 -17.10 3.04
CA THR A 167 -29.31 -16.53 3.39
C THR A 167 -29.55 -16.38 4.89
N LYS A 168 -28.74 -17.03 5.73
CA LYS A 168 -28.76 -16.92 7.19
C LYS A 168 -27.68 -15.95 7.70
N GLN A 169 -27.03 -15.21 6.81
CA GLN A 169 -25.94 -14.25 7.09
C GLN A 169 -24.69 -14.89 7.72
N ARG A 170 -24.47 -16.19 7.50
CA ARG A 170 -23.26 -16.89 7.95
C ARG A 170 -22.14 -16.66 6.94
N ILE A 171 -20.93 -16.41 7.44
CA ILE A 171 -19.72 -16.34 6.63
C ILE A 171 -19.36 -17.77 6.20
N VAL A 172 -19.30 -18.01 4.89
CA VAL A 172 -19.02 -19.34 4.32
C VAL A 172 -17.57 -19.47 3.83
N VAL A 173 -16.98 -18.35 3.41
CA VAL A 173 -15.60 -18.27 2.90
C VAL A 173 -14.98 -16.97 3.41
N VAL A 174 -13.73 -17.06 3.86
CA VAL A 174 -12.78 -15.94 4.02
C VAL A 174 -11.64 -16.22 3.07
#